data_AF-A0A562RIA0-F1
#
_entry.id   AF-A0A562RIA0-F1
#
_cell.length_a   1.000
_cell.length_b   1.000
_cell.length_c   1.000
_cell.angle_alpha   90.00
_cell.angle_beta   90.00
_cell.angle_gamma   90.00
#
_symmetry.space_group_name_H-M   'P 1'
#
loop_
_entity.id
_entity.type
_entity.pdbx_description
1 polymer ?
#
loop_
_entity_poly.entity_id
_entity_poly.type
_entity_poly.pdbx_seq_one_letter_code
_entity_poly.pdbx_strand_id
1 'polypeptide(L)'
;MAPHHLPFYLAPGSGTDPLMVVMGVFLIGTLFWVGTLYWKLHSLPERMAHKSQKLQFELVAVLGLISLFTHMHIFWVAGLLLALIDLPDFGTPLRSIAGSVEKIADATPAADGGDVPAEAVAAAPPADKPGPVKEKERSHV
;
A
#
# COMPACT_ATOMS: atom_id res chain seq x y z
N MET A 1 19.98 14.63 68.13
CA MET A 1 20.77 15.06 66.95
C MET A 1 20.43 14.10 65.83
N ALA A 2 19.66 14.55 64.84
CA ALA A 2 19.26 13.71 63.71
C ALA A 2 20.46 13.50 62.76
N PRO A 3 20.55 12.36 62.04
CA PRO A 3 21.70 12.06 61.19
C PRO A 3 21.92 13.15 60.13
N HIS A 4 23.15 13.67 60.04
CA HIS A 4 23.54 14.79 59.17
C HIS A 4 23.71 14.41 57.68
N HIS A 5 23.26 13.22 57.26
CA HIS A 5 23.16 12.86 55.84
C HIS A 5 21.91 11.99 55.64
N LEU A 6 20.85 12.59 55.08
CA LEU A 6 19.78 11.82 54.48
C LEU A 6 20.17 11.56 53.02
N PRO A 7 20.03 10.34 52.52
CA PRO A 7 20.34 10.03 51.13
C PRO A 7 19.45 10.86 50.19
N PHE A 8 20.00 11.22 49.03
CA PHE A 8 19.42 12.17 48.08
C PHE A 8 18.02 11.82 47.57
N TYR A 9 17.61 10.55 47.68
CA TYR A 9 16.32 10.03 47.24
C TYR A 9 15.22 10.12 48.31
N LEU A 10 15.53 10.56 49.54
CA LEU A 10 14.55 10.77 50.60
C LEU A 10 14.23 12.26 50.76
N ALA A 11 12.95 12.59 50.87
CA ALA A 11 12.49 13.96 51.10
C ALA A 11 12.96 14.46 52.48
N PRO A 12 13.74 15.57 52.55
CA PRO A 12 14.07 16.18 53.82
C PRO A 12 12.83 16.85 54.44
N GLY A 13 12.69 16.79 55.76
CA GLY A 13 11.55 17.38 56.48
C GLY A 13 11.46 18.91 56.42
N SER A 14 12.36 19.58 55.69
CA SER A 14 12.48 21.03 55.56
C SER A 14 11.87 21.61 54.28
N GLY A 15 11.24 20.81 53.40
CA GLY A 15 10.48 21.40 52.29
C GLY A 15 10.28 20.53 51.06
N THR A 16 11.27 20.48 50.15
CA THR A 16 11.06 19.99 48.77
C THR A 16 11.68 18.60 48.56
N ASP A 17 10.87 17.65 48.07
CA ASP A 17 11.29 16.31 47.65
C ASP A 17 11.86 16.33 46.22
N PRO A 18 13.17 16.10 46.02
CA PRO A 18 13.79 16.11 44.70
C PRO A 18 13.22 15.03 43.76
N LEU A 19 12.86 13.85 44.26
CA LEU A 19 12.32 12.77 43.43
C LEU A 19 10.93 13.11 42.93
N MET A 20 10.09 13.70 43.79
CA MET A 20 8.77 14.19 43.39
C MET A 20 8.87 15.22 42.26
N VAL A 21 9.83 16.15 42.36
CA VAL A 21 10.05 17.18 41.32
C VAL A 21 10.54 16.55 40.03
N VAL A 22 11.53 15.65 40.08
CA VAL A 22 12.05 14.96 38.89
C VAL A 22 10.97 14.12 38.22
N MET A 23 10.15 13.39 38.99
CA MET A 23 9.03 12.62 38.45
C MET A 23 7.93 13.50 37.88
N GLY A 24 7.63 14.64 38.49
CA GLY A 24 6.70 15.62 37.94
C GLY A 24 7.16 16.12 36.56
N VAL A 25 8.43 16.52 36.45
CA VAL A 25 9.01 16.98 35.17
C VAL A 25 9.04 15.83 34.14
N PHE A 26 9.42 14.63 34.56
CA PHE A 26 9.44 13.45 33.70
C PHE A 26 8.04 13.10 33.17
N LEU A 27 7.02 13.14 34.02
CA LEU A 27 5.63 12.89 33.64
C LEU A 27 5.16 13.91 32.60
N ILE A 28 5.41 15.20 32.84
CA ILE A 28 5.06 16.29 31.93
C ILE A 28 5.77 16.08 30.58
N GLY A 29 7.08 15.82 30.60
CA GLY A 29 7.85 15.55 29.38
C GLY A 29 7.33 14.35 28.61
N THR A 30 7.01 13.26 29.31
CA THR A 30 6.44 12.04 28.69
C THR A 30 5.07 12.31 28.09
N LEU A 31 4.22 13.09 28.77
CA LEU A 31 2.89 13.45 28.27
C LEU A 31 2.99 14.29 26.98
N PHE A 32 3.88 15.28 26.95
CA PHE A 32 4.12 16.05 25.72
C PHE A 32 4.71 15.19 24.61
N TRP A 33 5.64 14.30 24.93
CA TRP A 33 6.23 13.38 23.97
C TRP A 33 5.18 12.46 23.34
N VAL A 34 4.40 11.76 24.18
CA VAL A 34 3.34 10.84 23.74
C VAL A 34 2.22 11.61 23.03
N GLY A 35 1.83 12.78 23.52
CA GLY A 35 0.82 13.63 22.88
C GLY A 35 1.24 14.08 21.48
N THR A 36 2.49 14.50 21.32
CA THR A 36 3.05 14.88 20.00
C THR A 36 3.12 13.68 19.07
N LEU A 37 3.52 12.52 19.60
CA LEU A 37 3.54 11.27 18.84
C LEU A 37 2.13 10.86 18.39
N TYR A 38 1.12 11.01 19.26
CA TYR A 38 -0.28 10.76 18.94
C TYR A 38 -0.79 11.65 17.81
N TRP A 39 -0.55 12.97 17.87
CA TRP A 39 -0.90 13.87 16.76
C TRP A 39 -0.17 13.52 15.45
N LYS A 40 1.08 13.06 15.54
CA LYS A 40 1.85 12.60 14.37
C LYS A 40 1.33 11.28 13.79
N LEU A 41 0.85 10.37 14.62
CA LEU A 41 0.21 9.11 14.22
C LEU A 41 -1.20 9.34 13.67
N HIS A 42 -1.90 10.38 14.12
CA HIS A 42 -3.22 10.74 13.61
C HIS A 42 -3.17 11.49 12.27
N SER A 43 -2.12 12.28 12.03
CA SER A 43 -1.85 12.94 10.74
C SER A 43 -1.12 12.06 9.72
N LEU A 44 -0.63 10.90 10.15
CA LEU A 44 -0.01 9.88 9.28
C LEU A 44 -0.98 9.34 8.21
N PRO A 45 -2.21 8.91 8.57
CA PRO A 45 -3.26 8.57 7.62
C PRO A 45 -3.54 9.71 6.63
N GLU A 46 -3.60 10.95 7.12
CA GLU A 46 -3.91 12.13 6.32
C GLU A 46 -2.83 12.43 5.27
N ARG A 47 -1.54 12.40 5.63
CA ARG A 47 -0.46 12.76 4.69
C ARG A 47 -0.19 11.73 3.61
N MET A 48 -0.64 10.48 3.79
CA MET A 48 -0.51 9.42 2.79
C MET A 48 -1.57 9.51 1.68
N ALA A 49 -2.57 10.37 1.83
CA ALA A 49 -3.58 10.66 0.82
C ALA A 49 -3.00 11.15 -0.53
N HIS A 50 -1.74 11.61 -0.53
CA HIS A 50 -1.10 12.14 -1.74
C HIS A 50 -0.09 11.21 -2.41
N LYS A 51 0.24 10.04 -1.83
CA LYS A 51 1.28 9.14 -2.38
C LYS A 51 0.92 7.67 -2.54
N SER A 52 -0.17 7.17 -1.94
CA SER A 52 -0.52 5.74 -2.04
C SER A 52 -1.85 5.49 -2.77
N GLN A 53 -1.96 4.28 -3.31
CA GLN A 53 -3.07 3.71 -4.06
C GLN A 53 -4.43 4.04 -3.42
N LYS A 54 -5.39 4.50 -4.23
CA LYS A 54 -6.73 4.99 -3.80
C LYS A 54 -7.46 4.01 -2.87
N LEU A 55 -7.23 2.70 -3.03
CA LEU A 55 -7.84 1.62 -2.23
C LEU A 55 -7.23 1.44 -0.83
N GLN A 56 -5.91 1.63 -0.66
CA GLN A 56 -5.27 1.47 0.65
C GLN A 56 -5.73 2.57 1.61
N PHE A 57 -5.86 3.80 1.11
CA PHE A 57 -6.38 4.93 1.89
C PHE A 57 -7.84 4.71 2.30
N GLU A 58 -8.69 4.23 1.39
CA GLU A 58 -10.10 3.99 1.65
C GLU A 58 -10.29 2.91 2.73
N LEU A 59 -9.52 1.81 2.69
CA LEU A 59 -9.55 0.78 3.72
C LEU A 59 -9.07 1.29 5.09
N VAL A 60 -7.95 2.04 5.13
CA VAL A 60 -7.43 2.62 6.38
C VAL A 60 -8.42 3.62 6.98
N ALA A 61 -9.08 4.45 6.16
CA ALA A 61 -10.07 5.42 6.60
C ALA A 61 -11.34 4.75 7.17
N VAL A 62 -11.86 3.72 6.51
CA VAL A 62 -13.01 2.94 6.98
C VAL A 62 -12.68 2.24 8.30
N LEU A 63 -11.48 1.66 8.44
CA LEU A 63 -11.07 0.99 9.68
C LEU A 63 -10.94 1.97 10.85
N GLY A 64 -10.44 3.19 10.60
CA GLY A 64 -10.42 4.28 11.58
C GLY A 64 -11.83 4.73 11.99
N LEU A 65 -12.75 4.89 11.03
CA LEU A 65 -14.15 5.23 11.31
C LEU A 65 -14.84 4.16 12.16
N ILE A 66 -14.63 2.88 11.85
CA ILE A 66 -15.14 1.75 12.64
C ILE A 66 -14.55 1.80 14.05
N SER A 67 -13.25 2.04 14.19
CA SER A 67 -12.60 2.16 15.49
C SER A 67 -13.22 3.25 16.36
N LEU A 68 -13.52 4.41 15.76
CA LEU A 68 -14.14 5.54 16.47
C LEU A 68 -15.59 5.25 16.86
N PHE A 69 -16.36 4.64 15.97
CA PHE A 69 -17.75 4.28 16.25
C PHE A 69 -17.86 3.22 17.35
N THR A 70 -17.01 2.18 17.28
CA THR A 70 -17.03 1.04 18.22
C THR A 70 -16.22 1.28 19.48
N HIS A 71 -15.40 2.33 19.53
CA HIS A 71 -14.38 2.57 20.57
C HIS A 71 -13.38 1.41 20.74
N MET A 72 -13.28 0.51 19.76
CA MET A 72 -12.30 -0.57 19.78
C MET A 72 -10.98 -0.10 19.15
N HIS A 73 -9.96 0.08 19.99
CA HIS A 73 -8.62 0.51 19.55
C HIS A 73 -7.92 -0.49 18.62
N ILE A 74 -8.34 -1.75 18.59
CA ILE A 74 -7.73 -2.77 17.72
C ILE A 74 -7.86 -2.41 16.23
N PHE A 75 -8.99 -1.81 15.83
CA PHE A 75 -9.22 -1.39 14.45
C PHE A 75 -8.33 -0.20 14.07
N TRP A 76 -8.10 0.72 15.02
CA TRP A 76 -7.16 1.83 14.82
C TRP A 76 -5.72 1.32 14.68
N VAL A 77 -5.28 0.41 15.57
CA VAL A 77 -3.94 -0.20 15.50
C VAL A 77 -3.75 -0.98 14.20
N ALA A 78 -4.76 -1.76 13.79
CA ALA A 78 -4.73 -2.49 12.52
C ALA A 78 -4.63 -1.53 11.32
N GLY A 79 -5.34 -0.39 11.34
CA GLY A 79 -5.27 0.62 10.29
C GLY A 79 -3.90 1.28 10.21
N LEU A 80 -3.28 1.53 11.37
CA LEU A 80 -1.93 2.06 11.47
C LEU A 80 -0.88 1.08 10.93
N LEU A 81 -0.99 -0.21 11.30
CA LEU A 81 -0.13 -1.28 10.80
C LEU A 81 -0.27 -1.44 9.28
N LEU A 82 -1.51 -1.41 8.78
CA LEU A 82 -1.81 -1.49 7.34
C LEU A 82 -1.28 -0.28 6.57
N ALA A 83 -1.25 0.90 7.19
CA ALA A 83 -0.66 2.10 6.62
C ALA A 83 0.88 2.07 6.61
N LEU A 84 1.51 1.32 7.53
CA LEU A 84 2.96 1.16 7.58
C LEU A 84 3.50 0.17 6.52
N ILE A 85 2.64 -0.72 6.02
CA ILE A 85 2.98 -1.71 5.00
C ILE A 85 2.51 -1.18 3.65
N ASP A 86 3.42 -1.05 2.69
CA ASP A 86 3.04 -0.70 1.32
C ASP A 86 2.36 -1.91 0.65
N LEU A 87 1.05 -1.83 0.44
CA LEU A 87 0.33 -2.83 -0.35
C LEU A 87 0.62 -2.57 -1.84
N PRO A 88 1.00 -3.60 -2.62
CA PRO A 88 1.27 -3.41 -4.04
C PRO A 88 -0.02 -3.04 -4.80
N ASP A 89 0.14 -2.32 -5.91
CA ASP A 89 -0.96 -1.91 -6.78
C ASP A 89 -1.56 -3.12 -7.52
N PHE A 90 -2.67 -3.63 -7.00
CA PHE A 90 -3.42 -4.71 -7.64
C PHE A 90 -4.43 -4.19 -8.68
N GLY A 91 -4.69 -2.88 -8.75
CA GLY A 91 -5.66 -2.29 -9.67
C GLY A 91 -5.10 -2.15 -11.08
N THR A 92 -3.86 -1.70 -11.22
CA THR A 92 -3.21 -1.52 -12.52
C THR A 92 -3.12 -2.83 -13.35
N PRO A 93 -2.71 -3.98 -12.78
CA PRO A 93 -2.73 -5.26 -13.49
C PRO A 93 -4.14 -5.72 -13.87
N LEU A 94 -5.14 -5.54 -12.98
CA LEU A 94 -6.53 -5.91 -13.28
C LEU A 94 -7.11 -5.06 -14.42
N ARG A 95 -6.78 -3.76 -14.44
CA ARG A 95 -7.17 -2.85 -15.53
C ARG A 95 -6.55 -3.26 -16.87
N SER A 96 -5.28 -3.67 -16.86
CA SER A 96 -4.60 -4.11 -18.09
C SER A 96 -5.17 -5.42 -18.62
N ILE A 97 -5.56 -6.34 -17.73
CA ILE A 97 -6.24 -7.60 -18.13
C ILE A 97 -7.60 -7.28 -18.74
N ALA A 98 -8.41 -6.42 -18.11
CA ALA A 98 -9.71 -6.02 -18.65
C ALA A 98 -9.59 -5.38 -20.05
N GLY A 99 -8.64 -4.46 -20.23
CA GLY A 99 -8.39 -3.85 -21.54
C GLY A 99 -7.83 -4.82 -22.58
N SER A 100 -7.04 -5.81 -22.16
CA SER A 100 -6.56 -6.87 -23.06
C SER A 100 -7.70 -7.79 -23.51
N VAL A 101 -8.62 -8.13 -22.60
CA VAL A 101 -9.82 -8.91 -22.92
C VAL A 101 -10.76 -8.15 -23.84
N GLU A 102 -11.00 -6.86 -23.58
CA GLU A 102 -11.80 -5.99 -24.46
C GLU A 102 -11.21 -5.95 -25.88
N LYS A 103 -9.88 -5.82 -26.00
CA LYS A 103 -9.21 -5.87 -27.29
C LYS A 103 -9.30 -7.23 -28.00
N ILE A 104 -9.33 -8.33 -27.26
CA ILE A 104 -9.54 -9.69 -27.83
C ILE A 104 -11.00 -9.88 -28.25
N ALA A 105 -11.95 -9.32 -27.49
CA ALA A 105 -13.37 -9.35 -27.82
C ALA A 105 -13.67 -8.51 -29.08
N ASP A 106 -13.08 -7.32 -29.21
CA ASP A 106 -13.19 -6.48 -30.42
C ASP A 106 -12.40 -7.05 -31.61
N ALA A 107 -11.29 -7.75 -31.37
CA ALA A 107 -10.50 -8.38 -32.41
C ALA A 107 -11.07 -9.72 -32.89
N THR A 108 -12.11 -10.24 -32.24
CA THR A 108 -12.95 -11.29 -32.82
C THR A 108 -13.88 -10.59 -33.80
N PRO A 109 -13.67 -10.71 -35.13
CA PRO A 109 -14.66 -10.21 -36.07
C PRO A 109 -15.94 -10.92 -35.68
N ALA A 110 -17.01 -10.15 -35.44
CA ALA A 110 -18.35 -10.69 -35.56
C ALA A 110 -18.32 -11.51 -36.85
N ALA A 111 -18.40 -12.84 -36.71
CA ALA A 111 -18.54 -13.72 -37.84
C ALA A 111 -19.79 -13.19 -38.52
N ASP A 112 -19.54 -12.46 -39.61
CA ASP A 112 -20.50 -11.73 -40.37
C ASP A 112 -21.45 -12.82 -40.88
N GLY A 113 -22.57 -12.98 -40.18
CA GLY A 113 -23.69 -13.83 -40.60
C GLY A 113 -24.47 -13.16 -41.73
N GLY A 114 -23.76 -12.48 -42.64
CA GLY A 114 -24.26 -11.90 -43.86
C GLY A 114 -23.91 -12.82 -45.01
N ASP A 115 -24.94 -13.44 -45.56
CA ASP A 115 -24.93 -14.33 -46.72
C ASP A 115 -23.93 -13.90 -47.82
N VAL A 116 -23.04 -14.81 -48.22
CA VAL A 116 -22.40 -14.77 -49.54
C VAL A 116 -22.45 -16.18 -50.15
N PRO A 117 -22.86 -16.33 -51.43
CA PRO A 117 -23.46 -17.56 -51.94
C PRO A 117 -22.47 -18.69 -52.15
N ALA A 118 -23.01 -19.91 -52.06
CA ALA A 118 -22.33 -21.15 -52.41
C ALA A 118 -21.80 -21.12 -53.85
N GLU A 119 -20.47 -21.21 -53.99
CA GLU A 119 -19.87 -21.79 -55.19
C GLU A 119 -18.74 -22.73 -54.75
N ALA A 120 -19.08 -24.01 -54.74
CA ALA A 120 -18.14 -25.10 -54.55
C ALA A 120 -17.61 -25.53 -55.91
N VAL A 121 -16.30 -25.41 -56.18
CA VAL A 121 -15.57 -26.41 -56.99
C VAL A 121 -14.08 -26.47 -56.61
N ALA A 122 -13.76 -27.53 -55.87
CA ALA A 122 -12.65 -28.47 -56.04
C ALA A 122 -11.15 -28.07 -55.90
N ALA A 123 -10.49 -28.98 -55.16
CA ALA A 123 -9.17 -29.57 -55.42
C ALA A 123 -7.93 -28.93 -54.76
N ALA A 124 -7.45 -29.63 -53.73
CA ALA A 124 -6.04 -29.71 -53.33
C ALA A 124 -5.61 -31.20 -53.41
N PRO A 125 -4.32 -31.59 -53.32
CA PRO A 125 -3.04 -30.88 -53.44
C PRO A 125 -2.05 -31.63 -54.40
N PRO A 126 -0.74 -31.31 -54.49
CA PRO A 126 0.21 -31.91 -53.54
C PRO A 126 1.39 -31.01 -53.12
N ALA A 127 2.12 -31.53 -52.15
CA ALA A 127 3.27 -30.97 -51.43
C ALA A 127 4.51 -30.70 -52.29
N ASP A 128 5.35 -29.75 -51.84
CA ASP A 128 6.79 -30.00 -51.75
C ASP A 128 7.44 -29.19 -50.61
N LYS A 129 8.45 -29.79 -50.00
CA LYS A 129 9.18 -29.35 -48.81
C LYS A 129 10.41 -28.47 -49.19
N PRO A 130 11.09 -27.84 -48.20
CA PRO A 130 11.79 -26.57 -48.37
C PRO A 130 13.26 -26.72 -48.80
N GLY A 131 13.78 -25.68 -49.47
CA GLY A 131 15.19 -25.54 -49.87
C GLY A 131 15.77 -24.17 -49.48
N PRO A 132 17.12 -24.02 -49.46
CA PRO A 132 17.84 -23.62 -48.26
C PRO A 132 18.28 -22.16 -48.19
N VAL A 133 18.52 -21.73 -46.95
CA VAL A 133 19.25 -20.54 -46.52
C VAL A 133 20.60 -20.44 -47.25
N LYS A 134 20.85 -19.31 -47.92
CA LYS A 134 22.19 -18.88 -48.31
C LYS A 134 22.51 -17.54 -47.66
N GLU A 135 23.36 -17.65 -46.65
CA GLU A 135 24.15 -16.59 -46.04
C GLU A 135 25.33 -16.22 -46.95
N LYS A 136 25.41 -14.93 -47.32
CA LYS A 136 26.56 -14.12 -47.79
C LYS A 136 25.95 -12.90 -48.51
N GLU A 137 26.20 -11.66 -48.13
CA GLU A 137 27.49 -10.98 -48.23
C GLU A 137 27.66 -9.86 -47.20
N ARG A 138 28.90 -9.75 -46.72
CA ARG A 138 29.46 -8.56 -46.07
C ARG A 138 29.82 -7.52 -47.15
N SER A 139 29.91 -6.26 -46.69
CA SER A 139 30.67 -5.15 -47.27
C SER A 139 30.02 -4.46 -48.49
N HIS A 140 30.10 -3.15 -48.68
CA HIS A 140 31.06 -2.15 -48.20
C HIS A 140 30.42 -0.74 -48.40
N VAL A 141 30.79 0.21 -47.52
CA VAL A 141 31.04 1.66 -47.74
C VAL A 141 30.14 2.44 -48.71
#